data_AF-A0A7S1CR00-F1
#
_entry.id   AF-A0A7S1CR00-F1
#
_cell.length_a   1.000
_cell.length_b   1.000
_cell.length_c   1.000
_cell.angle_alpha   90.00
_cell.angle_beta   90.00
_cell.angle_gamma   90.00
#
_symmetry.space_group_name_H-M   'P 1'
#
loop_
_entity.id
_entity.type
_entity.pdbx_description
1 polymer ?
#
loop_
_entity_poly.entity_id
_entity_poly.type
_entity_poly.pdbx_seq_one_letter_code
_entity_poly.pdbx_strand_id
1 'polypeptide(L)'
;NGNLNARAFEVFLRQFFRHDVGVNTLKQKVTLLSPRSGSFADMKRLLHQPIFINKVAFVCGSAVSAKDLQYCNATEAKAVLVLANFEGRTHREADADALSRALALRAALPDK
;
A
#
# COMPACT_ATOMS: atom_id res chain seq x y z
N ASN A 1 -6.38 7.03 -12.28
CA ASN A 1 -6.83 7.33 -10.90
C ASN A 1 -7.04 6.05 -10.12
N GLY A 2 -6.04 5.61 -9.36
CA GLY A 2 -6.19 4.51 -8.41
C GLY A 2 -6.91 5.06 -7.18
N ASN A 3 -8.22 4.89 -7.11
CA ASN A 3 -8.99 5.32 -5.96
C ASN A 3 -8.74 4.31 -4.85
N LEU A 4 -8.09 4.71 -3.77
CA LEU A 4 -7.81 3.80 -2.66
C LEU A 4 -9.08 3.69 -1.81
N ASN A 5 -9.83 2.60 -1.99
CA ASN A 5 -11.02 2.33 -1.19
C ASN A 5 -10.59 1.99 0.24
N ALA A 6 -10.90 2.89 1.19
CA ALA A 6 -10.54 2.75 2.60
C ALA A 6 -11.06 1.43 3.21
N ARG A 7 -12.22 0.93 2.74
CA ARG A 7 -12.79 -0.35 3.18
C ARG A 7 -11.96 -1.54 2.73
N ALA A 8 -11.55 -1.57 1.46
CA ALA A 8 -10.69 -2.64 0.95
C ALA A 8 -9.35 -2.67 1.71
N PHE A 9 -8.81 -1.49 2.01
CA PHE A 9 -7.58 -1.38 2.79
C PHE A 9 -7.77 -1.78 4.27
N GLU A 10 -8.89 -1.43 4.89
CA GLU A 10 -9.21 -1.91 6.23
C GLU A 10 -9.27 -3.45 6.29
N VAL A 11 -9.90 -4.10 5.31
CA VAL A 11 -9.95 -5.56 5.22
C VAL A 11 -8.54 -6.13 5.11
N PHE A 12 -7.69 -5.56 4.24
CA PHE A 12 -6.30 -5.95 4.11
C PHE A 12 -5.54 -5.81 5.43
N LEU A 13 -5.60 -4.65 6.09
CA LEU A 13 -4.87 -4.42 7.35
C LEU A 13 -5.34 -5.34 8.46
N ARG A 14 -6.66 -5.57 8.57
CA ARG A 14 -7.22 -6.50 9.55
C ARG A 14 -6.72 -7.92 9.32
N GLN A 15 -6.65 -8.37 8.07
CA GLN A 15 -6.11 -9.69 7.72
C GLN A 15 -4.60 -9.77 7.95
N PHE A 16 -3.86 -8.73 7.57
CA PHE A 16 -2.40 -8.65 7.70
C PHE A 16 -1.96 -8.70 9.17
N PHE A 17 -2.67 -7.99 10.04
CA PHE A 17 -2.40 -7.94 11.48
C PHE A 17 -3.20 -8.96 12.31
N ARG A 18 -3.78 -10.00 11.68
CA ARG A 18 -4.50 -11.04 12.43
C ARG A 18 -3.61 -11.67 13.49
N HIS A 19 -4.17 -11.81 14.69
CA HIS A 19 -3.49 -12.30 15.89
C HIS A 19 -3.00 -13.76 15.77
N ASP A 20 -3.54 -14.52 14.82
CA ASP A 20 -3.19 -15.93 14.55
C ASP A 20 -1.90 -16.09 13.73
N VAL A 21 -1.37 -14.99 13.18
CA VAL A 21 -0.17 -15.01 12.33
C VAL A 21 1.08 -14.69 13.15
N GLY A 22 1.26 -15.39 14.27
CA GLY A 22 2.47 -15.41 15.10
C GLY A 22 2.93 -14.09 15.73
N VAL A 23 3.82 -14.19 16.73
CA VAL A 23 4.33 -13.05 17.54
C VAL A 23 5.06 -11.97 16.69
N ASN A 24 5.46 -12.30 15.46
CA ASN A 24 6.25 -11.44 14.58
C ASN A 24 5.43 -10.40 13.80
N THR A 25 4.14 -10.61 13.53
CA THR A 25 3.28 -9.61 12.86
C THR A 25 3.02 -8.38 13.73
N LEU A 26 3.14 -8.50 15.05
CA LEU A 26 3.01 -7.37 15.99
C LEU A 26 4.10 -6.31 15.84
N LYS A 27 5.28 -6.68 15.31
CA LYS A 27 6.43 -5.76 15.09
C LYS A 27 6.51 -5.21 13.66
N GLN A 28 5.65 -5.67 12.75
CA GLN A 28 5.69 -5.24 11.36
C GLN A 28 5.09 -3.84 11.21
N LYS A 29 5.76 -3.01 10.41
CA LYS A 29 5.27 -1.70 9.98
C LYS A 29 4.84 -1.79 8.52
N VAL A 30 3.73 -1.14 8.18
CA VAL A 30 3.20 -1.09 6.82
C VAL A 30 3.22 0.36 6.36
N THR A 31 3.88 0.63 5.23
CA THR A 31 3.82 1.95 4.58
C THR A 31 2.91 1.83 3.37
N LEU A 32 1.83 2.62 3.36
CA LEU A 32 0.95 2.71 2.21
C LEU A 32 1.38 3.86 1.31
N LEU A 33 1.68 3.55 0.04
CA LEU A 33 1.97 4.52 -1.00
C LEU A 33 0.80 4.61 -1.97
N SER A 34 0.26 5.81 -2.15
CA SER A 34 -0.83 6.03 -3.10
C SER A 34 -0.79 7.44 -3.69
N PRO A 35 -1.16 7.62 -4.97
CA PRO A 35 -1.34 8.94 -5.54
C PRO A 35 -2.43 9.71 -4.77
N ARG A 36 -2.38 11.05 -4.84
CA ARG A 36 -3.30 11.99 -4.16
C ARG A 36 -4.72 11.98 -4.75
N SER A 37 -5.28 10.81 -5.01
CA SER A 37 -6.62 10.64 -5.57
C SER A 37 -7.41 9.68 -4.68
N GLY A 38 -8.17 10.24 -3.73
CA GLY A 38 -9.09 9.50 -2.86
C GLY A 38 -9.49 10.30 -1.62
N SER A 39 -10.52 9.81 -0.90
CA SER A 39 -10.96 10.36 0.39
C SER A 39 -9.88 10.14 1.46
N PHE A 40 -8.88 11.03 1.49
CA PHE A 40 -7.84 11.05 2.51
C PHE A 40 -8.45 11.13 3.92
N ALA A 41 -9.67 11.66 4.06
CA ALA A 41 -10.40 11.72 5.31
C ALA A 41 -10.72 10.33 5.89
N ASP A 42 -11.20 9.39 5.06
CA ASP A 42 -11.55 8.04 5.52
C ASP A 42 -10.30 7.22 5.83
N MET A 43 -9.26 7.37 5.01
CA MET A 43 -7.96 6.76 5.29
C MET A 43 -7.38 7.30 6.60
N LYS A 44 -7.44 8.61 6.82
CA LYS A 44 -6.98 9.23 8.07
C LYS A 44 -7.74 8.67 9.26
N ARG A 45 -9.07 8.53 9.19
CA ARG A 45 -9.87 7.92 10.28
C ARG A 45 -9.45 6.49 10.57
N LEU A 46 -9.26 5.67 9.53
CA LEU A 46 -8.78 4.30 9.68
C LEU A 46 -7.41 4.25 10.37
N LEU A 47 -6.46 5.09 9.97
CA LEU A 47 -5.12 5.12 10.53
C LEU A 47 -5.06 5.62 11.99
N HIS A 48 -6.07 6.36 12.46
CA HIS A 48 -6.17 6.77 13.88
C HIS A 48 -6.70 5.66 14.80
N GLN A 49 -7.12 4.50 14.26
CA GLN A 49 -7.53 3.39 15.12
C GLN A 49 -6.34 2.88 15.95
N PRO A 50 -6.52 2.56 17.24
CA PRO A 50 -5.44 2.14 18.14
C PRO A 50 -4.60 0.97 17.62
N ILE A 51 -5.23 0.08 16.85
CA ILE A 51 -4.57 -1.09 16.25
C ILE A 51 -3.60 -0.73 15.11
N PHE A 52 -3.73 0.45 14.48
CA PHE A 52 -2.97 0.87 13.29
C PHE A 52 -2.07 2.09 13.52
N ILE A 53 -2.40 2.98 14.47
CA ILE A 53 -1.76 4.31 14.62
C ILE A 53 -0.23 4.30 14.72
N ASN A 54 0.35 3.27 15.34
CA ASN A 54 1.81 3.11 15.49
C ASN A 54 2.44 2.11 14.51
N LYS A 55 1.63 1.51 13.64
CA LYS A 55 2.04 0.40 12.74
C LYS A 55 1.92 0.76 11.27
N VAL A 56 1.06 1.72 10.92
CA VAL A 56 0.75 2.05 9.53
C VAL A 56 1.08 3.50 9.25
N ALA A 57 1.92 3.74 8.25
CA ALA A 57 2.21 5.07 7.72
C ALA A 57 1.54 5.24 6.35
N PHE A 58 1.12 6.46 6.02
CA PHE A 58 0.60 6.81 4.70
C PHE A 58 1.50 7.83 4.03
N VAL A 59 1.94 7.52 2.82
CA VAL A 59 2.70 8.41 1.96
C VAL A 59 1.88 8.72 0.72
N CYS A 60 1.69 10.00 0.49
CA CYS A 60 1.07 10.52 -0.71
C CYS A 60 2.15 10.65 -1.79
N GLY A 61 2.08 9.82 -2.84
CA GLY A 61 3.13 9.77 -3.86
C GLY A 61 2.86 8.73 -4.93
N SER A 62 3.84 8.48 -5.78
CA SER A 62 3.73 7.55 -6.91
C SER A 62 4.75 6.42 -6.83
N ALA A 63 4.32 5.20 -7.18
CA ALA A 63 5.18 4.03 -7.24
C ALA A 63 6.23 4.08 -8.37
N VAL A 64 6.10 5.02 -9.31
CA VAL A 64 7.09 5.25 -10.38
C VAL A 64 8.07 6.38 -10.04
N SER A 65 7.87 7.08 -8.92
CA SER A 65 8.75 8.16 -8.47
C SER A 65 9.81 7.61 -7.52
N ALA A 66 11.07 7.63 -7.95
CA ALA A 66 12.18 7.19 -7.10
C ALA A 66 12.26 7.97 -5.78
N LYS A 67 11.93 9.27 -5.81
CA LYS A 67 11.88 10.13 -4.62
C LYS A 67 10.81 9.67 -3.63
N ASP A 68 9.62 9.29 -4.11
CA ASP A 68 8.53 8.85 -3.23
C ASP A 68 8.81 7.47 -2.67
N LEU A 69 9.47 6.59 -3.44
CA LEU A 69 9.94 5.29 -2.96
C LEU A 69 11.01 5.42 -1.87
N GLN A 70 11.94 6.36 -2.01
CA GLN A 70 12.90 6.69 -0.95
C GLN A 70 12.19 7.21 0.31
N TYR A 71 11.20 8.10 0.16
CA TYR A 71 10.42 8.61 1.28
C TYR A 71 9.63 7.50 2.02
N CYS A 72 9.29 6.42 1.33
CA CYS A 72 8.64 5.25 1.91
C CYS A 72 9.62 4.22 2.53
N ASN A 73 10.94 4.47 2.49
CA ASN A 73 11.98 3.48 2.79
C ASN A 73 11.78 2.15 2.04
N ALA A 74 11.36 2.22 0.76
CA ALA A 74 11.02 1.02 -0.01
C ALA A 74 12.23 0.08 -0.24
N THR A 75 13.45 0.62 -0.22
CA THR A 75 14.71 -0.15 -0.27
C THR A 75 14.92 -1.02 0.96
N GLU A 76 14.47 -0.59 2.13
CA GLU A 76 14.59 -1.33 3.40
C GLU A 76 13.38 -2.24 3.67
N ALA A 77 12.28 -2.06 2.93
CA ALA A 77 11.07 -2.84 3.09
C ALA A 77 11.35 -4.33 2.85
N LYS A 78 10.77 -5.21 3.67
CA LYS A 78 10.93 -6.67 3.51
C LYS A 78 10.21 -7.22 2.29
N ALA A 79 9.13 -6.55 1.89
CA ALA A 79 8.31 -6.91 0.74
C ALA A 79 7.58 -5.67 0.23
N VAL A 80 7.25 -5.67 -1.06
CA VAL A 80 6.40 -4.67 -1.70
C VAL A 80 5.18 -5.36 -2.27
N LEU A 81 3.99 -4.88 -1.90
CA LEU A 81 2.72 -5.43 -2.37
C LEU A 81 2.06 -4.45 -3.34
N VAL A 82 1.79 -4.89 -4.56
CA VAL A 82 1.07 -4.09 -5.56
C VAL A 82 -0.39 -4.53 -5.57
N LEU A 83 -1.27 -3.63 -5.14
CA LEU A 83 -2.71 -3.86 -5.19
C LEU A 83 -3.28 -3.41 -6.53
N ALA A 84 -4.15 -4.23 -7.10
CA ALA A 84 -4.94 -3.89 -8.28
C ALA A 84 -6.28 -3.28 -7.84
N ASN A 85 -6.78 -2.30 -8.61
CA ASN A 85 -8.10 -1.73 -8.40
C ASN A 85 -9.01 -2.12 -9.57
N PHE A 86 -10.03 -2.93 -9.27
CA PHE A 86 -11.02 -3.40 -10.23
C PHE A 86 -12.28 -2.52 -10.28
N GLU A 87 -12.40 -1.51 -9.41
CA GLU A 87 -13.56 -0.62 -9.39
C GLU A 87 -13.61 0.25 -10.66
N GLY A 88 -14.70 0.12 -11.42
CA GLY A 88 -14.96 0.95 -12.60
C GLY A 88 -13.98 0.74 -13.76
N ARG A 89 -13.28 -0.40 -13.79
CA ARG A 89 -12.30 -0.75 -14.82
C ARG A 89 -12.52 -2.16 -15.33
N THR A 90 -12.09 -2.42 -16.56
CA THR A 90 -11.98 -3.79 -17.06
C THR A 90 -10.82 -4.52 -16.36
N HIS A 91 -10.90 -5.86 -16.29
CA HIS A 91 -9.80 -6.68 -15.77
C HIS A 91 -8.47 -6.36 -16.47
N ARG A 92 -8.50 -6.17 -17.80
CA ARG A 92 -7.32 -5.86 -18.60
C ARG A 92 -6.67 -4.53 -18.23
N GLU A 93 -7.46 -3.49 -17.96
CA GLU A 93 -6.94 -2.18 -17.56
C GLU A 93 -6.37 -2.21 -16.14
N ALA A 94 -7.03 -2.92 -15.22
CA ALA A 94 -6.55 -3.11 -13.85
C ALA A 94 -5.23 -3.88 -13.83
N ASP A 95 -5.12 -4.95 -14.61
CA ASP A 95 -3.92 -5.77 -14.74
C ASP A 95 -2.78 -4.99 -15.40
N ALA A 96 -3.05 -4.26 -16.49
CA ALA A 96 -2.04 -3.45 -17.15
C ALA A 96 -1.44 -2.37 -16.23
N ASP A 97 -2.28 -1.72 -15.41
CA ASP A 97 -1.86 -0.72 -14.43
C ASP A 97 -1.05 -1.37 -13.28
N ALA A 98 -1.48 -2.52 -12.78
CA ALA A 98 -0.75 -3.27 -11.76
C ALA A 98 0.62 -3.77 -12.28
N LEU A 99 0.67 -4.33 -13.49
CA LEU A 99 1.89 -4.79 -14.14
C LEU A 99 2.86 -3.64 -14.41
N SER A 100 2.35 -2.49 -14.87
CA SER A 100 3.18 -1.31 -15.11
C SER A 100 3.84 -0.82 -13.81
N ARG A 101 3.09 -0.79 -12.70
CA ARG A 101 3.67 -0.46 -11.38
C ARG A 101 4.67 -1.51 -10.90
N ALA A 102 4.35 -2.79 -11.08
CA ALA A 102 5.25 -3.88 -10.67
C ALA A 102 6.58 -3.82 -11.44
N LEU A 103 6.54 -3.54 -12.74
CA LEU A 103 7.75 -3.40 -13.56
C LEU A 103 8.58 -2.19 -13.15
N ALA A 104 7.94 -1.04 -12.89
CA ALA A 104 8.62 0.16 -12.41
C ALA A 104 9.29 -0.08 -11.04
N LEU A 105 8.59 -0.77 -10.13
CA LEU A 105 9.13 -1.16 -8.84
C LEU A 105 10.31 -2.12 -9.00
N ARG A 106 10.22 -3.11 -9.89
CA ARG A 106 11.31 -4.06 -10.14
C ARG A 106 12.55 -3.37 -10.72
N ALA A 107 12.37 -2.37 -11.58
CA ALA A 107 13.47 -1.57 -12.10
C ALA A 107 14.11 -0.68 -11.02
N ALA A 108 13.31 -0.12 -10.11
CA ALA A 108 13.78 0.76 -9.04
C ALA A 108 14.34 -0.01 -7.82
N LEU A 109 13.86 -1.22 -7.57
CA LEU A 109 14.13 -2.05 -6.40
C LEU A 109 14.42 -3.51 -6.84
N PRO A 110 15.61 -3.78 -7.43
CA PRO A 110 15.92 -5.08 -8.02
C PRO A 110 15.98 -6.23 -7.01
N ASP A 111 16.27 -5.92 -5.73
CA ASP A 111 16.38 -6.89 -4.63
C ASP A 111 15.04 -7.21 -3.94
N LYS A 112 13.91 -6.72 -4.49
CA LYS A 112 12.55 -6.94 -3.96
C LYS A 112 11.75 -7.90 -4.82
#